data_AF-B4CVW2-F1
#
_entry.id   AF-B4CVW2-F1
#
_cell.length_a   1.000
_cell.length_b   1.000
_cell.length_c   1.000
_cell.angle_alpha   90.00
_cell.angle_beta   90.00
_cell.angle_gamma   90.00
#
_symmetry.space_group_name_H-M   'P 1'
#
loop_
_entity.id
_entity.type
_entity.pdbx_description
1 polymer ?
#
loop_
_entity_poly.entity_id
_entity_poly.type
_entity_poly.pdbx_seq_one_letter_code
_entity_poly.pdbx_strand_id
1 'polypeptide(L)' 'MVPLRYLVGFVAPVVTTTRDFLGKRGHSGAQIEKMHRAWTKAVLLTVALWTRPYSKEGVW' A
#
# COMPACT_ATOMS: atom_id res chain seq x y z
N MET A 1 19.47 -8.65 -0.08
CA MET A 1 18.14 -8.84 -0.71
C MET A 1 17.09 -8.82 0.40
N VAL A 2 15.98 -8.10 0.23
CA VAL A 2 14.88 -8.08 1.22
C VAL A 2 13.93 -9.24 0.93
N PRO A 3 13.61 -10.14 1.88
CA PRO A 3 12.64 -11.21 1.63
C PRO A 3 11.24 -10.70 1.25
N LEU A 4 10.60 -11.35 0.27
CA LEU A 4 9.26 -10.98 -0.25
C LEU A 4 8.20 -10.85 0.86
N ARG A 5 8.25 -11.71 1.88
CA ARG A 5 7.33 -11.66 3.03
C ARG A 5 7.34 -10.32 3.75
N TYR A 6 8.48 -9.62 3.79
CA TYR A 6 8.56 -8.29 4.40
C TYR A 6 7.99 -7.22 3.49
N LEU A 7 8.14 -7.35 2.17
CA LEU A 7 7.52 -6.43 1.22
C LEU A 7 5.98 -6.51 1.29
N VAL A 8 5.43 -7.73 1.30
CA VAL A 8 3.99 -7.95 1.46
C VAL A 8 3.52 -7.53 2.85
N GLY A 9 4.27 -7.87 3.90
CA GLY A 9 3.95 -7.48 5.28
C GLY A 9 3.97 -5.97 5.51
N PHE A 10 4.78 -5.22 4.75
CA PHE A 10 4.88 -3.77 4.85
C PHE A 10 3.66 -3.00 4.31
N VAL A 11 2.79 -3.65 3.55
CA VAL A 11 1.55 -3.00 3.06
C VAL A 11 0.72 -2.48 4.23
N ALA A 12 0.55 -3.28 5.28
CA ALA A 12 -0.26 -2.91 6.44
C ALA A 12 0.23 -1.63 7.14
N PRO A 13 1.49 -1.53 7.62
CA PRO A 13 1.98 -0.32 8.29
C PRO A 13 2.01 0.91 7.38
N VAL A 14 2.27 0.76 6.07
CA VAL A 14 2.23 1.89 5.12
C VAL A 14 0.81 2.44 4.93
N VAL A 15 -0.18 1.54 4.86
CA VAL A 15 -1.58 1.93 4.69
C VAL A 15 -2.15 2.54 5.97
N THR A 16 -1.92 1.93 7.14
CA THR A 16 -2.51 2.40 8.40
C THR A 16 -1.98 3.77 8.80
N THR A 17 -0.68 4.00 8.72
CA THR A 17 -0.04 5.28 9.08
C THR A 17 -0.51 6.44 8.21
N THR A 18 -0.84 6.18 6.94
CA THR A 18 -1.26 7.23 5.99
C THR A 18 -2.61 7.87 6.35
N ARG A 19 -3.51 7.14 7.03
CA ARG A 19 -4.84 7.67 7.42
C ARG A 19 -4.71 8.90 8.31
N ASP A 20 -3.81 8.85 9.28
CA ASP A 20 -3.59 9.95 10.24
C ASP A 20 -3.02 11.19 9.55
N PHE A 21 -2.14 11.01 8.56
CA PHE A 21 -1.62 12.12 7.75
C PHE A 21 -2.71 12.80 6.91
N LEU A 22 -3.64 12.02 6.33
CA LEU A 22 -4.76 12.56 5.55
C LEU A 22 -5.74 13.38 6.42
N GLY A 23 -5.85 13.06 7.72
CA GLY A 23 -6.69 13.79 8.66
C GLY A 23 -6.18 15.19 9.05
N LYS A 24 -4.89 15.49 8.83
CA LYS A 24 -4.26 16.73 9.33
C LYS A 24 -4.69 18.01 8.58
N ARG A 25 -5.37 17.91 7.43
CA ARG A 25 -5.67 19.04 6.54
C ARG A 25 -7.15 19.49 6.55
N GLY A 26 -7.93 19.11 7.56
CA GLY A 26 -9.31 19.61 7.73
C GLY A 26 -10.33 19.05 6.73
N HIS A 27 -10.01 17.94 6.06
CA HIS A 27 -10.94 17.24 5.17
C HIS A 27 -12.09 16.58 5.95
N SER A 28 -13.25 16.41 5.32
CA SER A 28 -14.34 15.64 5.93
C SER A 28 -13.96 14.17 6.06
N GLY A 29 -14.54 13.47 7.05
CA GLY A 29 -14.30 12.04 7.26
C GLY A 29 -14.55 11.19 6.00
N ALA A 30 -15.58 11.54 5.21
CA ALA A 30 -15.88 10.86 3.96
C ALA A 30 -14.81 11.08 2.87
N GLN A 31 -14.21 12.27 2.80
CA GLN A 31 -13.09 12.53 1.88
C GLN A 31 -11.83 11.79 2.32
N ILE A 32 -11.52 11.78 3.63
CA ILE A 32 -10.38 11.03 4.19
C ILE A 32 -10.50 9.55 3.84
N GLU A 33 -11.68 8.95 4.01
CA GLU A 33 -11.92 7.55 3.69
C GLU A 33 -11.72 7.26 2.18
N LYS A 34 -12.20 8.14 1.29
CA LYS A 34 -11.98 7.98 -0.16
C LYS A 34 -10.48 8.03 -0.52
N MET A 35 -9.74 8.98 0.06
CA MET A 35 -8.30 9.12 -0.17
C MET A 35 -7.53 7.92 0.38
N HIS A 36 -7.88 7.46 1.59
CA HIS A 36 -7.25 6.29 2.22
C HIS A 36 -7.48 5.01 1.41
N ARG A 37 -8.69 4.81 0.87
CA ARG A 37 -8.99 3.70 -0.05
C ARG A 37 -8.21 3.80 -1.37
N ALA A 38 -8.09 5.00 -1.94
CA ALA A 38 -7.30 5.21 -3.16
C ALA A 38 -5.81 4.89 -2.92
N TRP A 39 -5.26 5.39 -1.82
CA TRP A 39 -3.89 5.09 -1.39
C TRP A 39 -3.66 3.59 -1.20
N THR A 40 -4.58 2.91 -0.51
CA THR A 40 -4.51 1.47 -0.29
C THR A 40 -4.41 0.70 -1.61
N LYS A 41 -5.24 1.04 -2.60
CA LYS A 41 -5.18 0.43 -3.94
C LYS A 41 -3.85 0.70 -4.64
N ALA A 42 -3.34 1.92 -4.55
CA ALA A 42 -2.06 2.27 -5.18
C ALA A 42 -0.88 1.51 -4.57
N VAL A 43 -0.84 1.37 -3.23
CA VAL A 43 0.20 0.60 -2.52
C VAL A 43 0.11 -0.88 -2.91
N LEU A 44 -1.09 -1.47 -2.90
CA LEU A 44 -1.29 -2.86 -3.30
C LEU A 44 -0.85 -3.12 -4.74
N LEU A 45 -1.24 -2.24 -5.68
CA LEU A 45 -0.81 -2.33 -7.07
C LEU A 45 0.72 -2.28 -7.19
N THR A 46 1.35 -1.35 -6.50
CA THR A 46 2.80 -1.18 -6.52
C THR A 46 3.53 -2.41 -5.97
N VAL A 47 3.08 -2.92 -4.82
CA VAL A 47 3.66 -4.12 -4.20
C VAL A 47 3.46 -5.36 -5.07
N ALA A 48 2.30 -5.50 -5.71
CA ALA A 48 2.04 -6.58 -6.67
C ALA A 48 3.03 -6.53 -7.85
N LEU A 49 3.28 -5.35 -8.42
CA LEU A 49 4.29 -5.17 -9.47
C LEU A 49 5.71 -5.51 -9.00
N TRP A 50 6.04 -5.18 -7.75
CA TRP A 50 7.35 -5.45 -7.18
C TRP A 50 7.59 -6.91 -6.81
N THR A 51 6.58 -7.78 -6.86
CA THR A 51 6.79 -9.23 -6.69
C THR A 51 7.45 -9.87 -7.91
N ARG A 52 7.42 -9.22 -9.08
CA ARG A 52 7.96 -9.76 -10.35
C ARG A 52 9.39 -10.29 -10.27
N PRO A 53 10.39 -9.56 -9.72
CA PRO A 53 11.75 -10.08 -9.57
C PRO A 53 11.88 -11.21 -8.53
N TYR A 54 10.85 -11.48 -7.72
CA TYR A 54 10.82 -12.58 -6.75
C TYR A 54 10.14 -13.84 -7.30
N SER A 55 9.39 -13.73 -8.40
CA SER A 55 8.73 -14.85 -9.06
C SER A 55 9.73 -15.64 -9.91
N LYS A 56 9.48 -16.95 -10.05
CA LYS A 56 10.15 -17.75 -11.07
C LYS A 56 9.66 -17.31 -12.46
N GLU A 57 10.40 -17.69 -13.49
CA GLU A 57 10.00 -17.40 -14.86
C GLU A 57 8.63 -18.02 -15.18
N GLY A 58 7.76 -17.25 -15.85
CA GLY A 58 6.42 -17.70 -16.26
C GLY A 58 5.37 -17.80 -15.15
N VAL A 59 5.66 -17.39 -13.91
CA VAL A 59 4.73 -17.52 -12.77
C VAL A 59 4.48 -16.22 -12.00
N TRP A 60 4.60 -15.07 -12.66
CA TRP A 60 4.19 -13.77 -12.09
C TRP A 60 2.73 -13.46 -12.41
#